data_AF-A0A4Q3CYB7-F1
#
_entry.id   AF-A0A4Q3CYB7-F1
#
_cell.length_a   1.000
_cell.length_b   1.000
_cell.length_c   1.000
_cell.angle_alpha   90.00
_cell.angle_beta   90.00
_cell.angle_gamma   90.00
#
_symmetry.space_group_name_H-M   'P 1'
#
loop_
_entity.id
_entity.type
_entity.pdbx_description
1 polymer ?
#
loop_
_entity_poly.entity_id
_entity_poly.type
_entity_poly.pdbx_seq_one_letter_code
_entity_poly.pdbx_strand_id
1 'polypeptide(L)'
;MNVIQTIEAENIAKFHETKKIPDFRPGDTLKVGVKVVEGERTRVQNYEGVCIARSNKGMGSNFTVRKISFGEGVERVFPLYSPNIDSIEVVRKGIVRRAKLYYLRGRTGKSARIAERRDVRPAKGEEATAAE
;
A
#
# COMPACT_ATOMS: atom_id res chain seq x y z
N MET A 1 9.00 -25.38 -16.45
CA MET A 1 8.31 -24.60 -15.39
C MET A 1 8.99 -24.91 -14.07
N ASN A 2 9.39 -23.92 -13.28
CA ASN A 2 10.10 -24.16 -12.02
C ASN A 2 9.06 -24.44 -10.91
N VAL A 3 9.12 -25.59 -10.24
CA VAL A 3 8.09 -26.07 -9.31
C VAL A 3 7.75 -25.05 -8.22
N ILE A 4 8.78 -24.35 -7.73
CA ILE A 4 8.64 -23.29 -6.71
C ILE A 4 7.74 -22.15 -7.21
N GLN A 5 7.89 -21.73 -8.47
CA GLN A 5 7.11 -20.62 -9.03
C GLN A 5 5.63 -20.98 -9.16
N THR A 6 5.32 -22.25 -9.47
CA THR A 6 3.95 -22.74 -9.51
C THR A 6 3.30 -22.68 -8.14
N ILE A 7 4.01 -23.16 -7.10
CA ILE A 7 3.52 -23.14 -5.71
C ILE A 7 3.32 -21.71 -5.22
N GLU A 8 4.22 -20.77 -5.56
CA GLU A 8 4.03 -19.35 -5.22
C GLU A 8 2.77 -18.78 -5.88
N ALA A 9 2.57 -19.05 -7.17
CA ALA A 9 1.40 -18.57 -7.91
C ALA A 9 0.09 -19.11 -7.33
N GLU A 10 0.04 -20.39 -6.98
CA GLU A 10 -1.13 -21.02 -6.33
C GLU A 10 -1.46 -20.37 -4.99
N ASN A 11 -0.45 -20.09 -4.16
CA ASN A 11 -0.68 -19.46 -2.85
C ASN A 11 -1.12 -18.00 -2.99
N ILE A 12 -0.59 -17.26 -3.96
CA ILE A 12 -1.03 -15.89 -4.28
C ILE A 12 -2.49 -15.91 -4.76
N ALA A 13 -2.87 -16.86 -5.62
CA ALA A 13 -4.24 -17.00 -6.09
C ALA A 13 -5.20 -17.27 -4.93
N LYS A 14 -4.87 -18.23 -4.05
CA LYS A 14 -5.65 -18.50 -2.82
C LYS A 14 -5.78 -17.28 -1.91
N PHE A 15 -4.71 -16.49 -1.78
CA PHE A 15 -4.78 -15.25 -0.99
C PHE A 15 -5.77 -14.24 -1.60
N HIS A 16 -5.78 -14.09 -2.93
CA HIS A 16 -6.66 -13.15 -3.62
C HIS A 16 -8.16 -13.50 -3.52
N GLU A 17 -8.50 -14.78 -3.32
CA GLU A 17 -9.87 -15.21 -3.02
C GLU A 17 -10.37 -14.65 -1.67
N THR A 18 -9.46 -14.52 -0.70
CA THR A 18 -9.81 -14.07 0.65
C THR A 18 -9.68 -12.56 0.81
N LYS A 19 -8.67 -11.94 0.18
CA LYS A 19 -8.36 -10.51 0.34
C LYS A 19 -8.05 -9.85 -0.99
N LYS A 20 -8.77 -8.77 -1.29
CA LYS A 20 -8.48 -7.89 -2.42
C LYS A 20 -7.41 -6.88 -2.03
N ILE A 21 -6.34 -6.82 -2.82
CA ILE A 21 -5.29 -5.82 -2.69
C ILE A 21 -5.59 -4.72 -3.71
N PRO A 22 -5.76 -3.46 -3.29
CA PRO A 22 -5.97 -2.37 -4.24
C PRO A 22 -4.72 -2.15 -5.09
N ASP A 23 -4.89 -1.60 -6.29
CA ASP A 23 -3.73 -1.11 -7.04
C ASP A 23 -3.23 0.19 -6.41
N PHE A 24 -1.95 0.20 -6.06
CA PHE A 24 -1.27 1.35 -5.48
C PHE A 24 0.19 1.40 -5.90
N ARG A 25 0.74 2.61 -5.89
CA ARG A 25 2.09 2.90 -6.36
C ARG A 25 2.89 3.65 -5.29
N PRO A 26 4.22 3.66 -5.42
CA PRO A 26 5.06 4.61 -4.69
C PRO A 26 4.52 6.03 -4.90
N GLY A 27 4.40 6.79 -3.82
CA GLY A 27 3.84 8.14 -3.80
C GLY A 27 2.42 8.22 -3.26
N ASP A 28 1.67 7.12 -3.29
CA ASP A 28 0.32 7.06 -2.74
C ASP A 28 0.35 7.03 -1.20
N THR A 29 -0.61 7.70 -0.57
CA THR A 29 -0.86 7.59 0.86
C THR A 29 -1.76 6.38 1.11
N LEU A 30 -1.26 5.45 1.92
CA LEU A 30 -1.93 4.22 2.28
C LEU A 30 -2.32 4.26 3.75
N LYS A 31 -3.49 3.70 4.05
CA LYS A 31 -3.90 3.33 5.39
C LYS A 31 -3.92 1.81 5.46
N VAL A 32 -3.01 1.26 6.27
CA VAL A 32 -2.82 -0.19 6.43
C VAL A 32 -3.38 -0.60 7.78
N GLY A 33 -4.43 -1.43 7.79
CA GLY A 33 -4.94 -2.06 8.99
C GLY A 33 -4.05 -3.24 9.37
N VAL A 34 -3.43 -3.20 10.54
CA VAL A 34 -2.53 -4.26 11.03
C VAL A 34 -3.16 -4.91 12.23
N LYS A 35 -3.29 -6.24 12.22
CA LYS A 35 -3.69 -7.01 13.40
C LYS A 35 -2.54 -7.02 14.40
N VAL A 36 -2.79 -6.50 15.58
CA VAL A 36 -1.86 -6.50 16.71
C VAL A 36 -2.49 -7.32 17.82
N VAL A 37 -1.74 -8.32 18.29
CA VAL A 37 -2.13 -9.19 19.40
C VAL A 37 -1.42 -8.69 20.65
N GLU A 38 -2.19 -8.23 21.64
CA GLU A 38 -1.71 -7.75 22.93
C GLU A 38 -2.24 -8.70 24.00
N GLY A 39 -1.45 -9.73 24.32
CA GLY A 39 -1.88 -10.82 25.20
C GLY A 39 -3.02 -11.62 24.58
N GLU A 40 -4.18 -11.64 25.23
CA GLU A 40 -5.38 -12.35 24.74
C GLU A 40 -6.24 -11.53 23.79
N ARG A 41 -6.03 -10.21 23.70
CA ARG A 41 -6.85 -9.32 22.87
C ARG A 41 -6.19 -9.07 21.53
N THR A 42 -6.98 -9.21 20.47
CA THR A 42 -6.57 -8.83 19.11
C THR A 42 -7.31 -7.55 18.71
N ARG A 43 -6.57 -6.54 18.25
CA ARG A 43 -7.14 -5.31 17.69
C ARG A 43 -6.51 -4.98 16.35
N VAL A 44 -7.25 -4.24 15.53
CA VAL A 44 -6.72 -3.69 14.27
C VAL A 44 -6.20 -2.27 14.56
N GLN A 45 -4.90 -2.07 14.32
CA GLN A 45 -4.26 -0.76 14.40
C GLN A 45 -4.01 -0.24 12.99
N ASN A 46 -4.51 0.96 12.72
CA ASN A 46 -4.30 1.62 11.43
C ASN A 46 -2.94 2.33 11.41
N TYR A 47 -2.15 2.03 10.39
CA TYR A 47 -0.90 2.70 10.08
C TYR A 47 -1.07 3.47 8.76
N GLU A 48 -1.16 4.79 8.86
CA GLU A 48 -1.30 5.67 7.71
C GLU A 48 0.02 6.36 7.37
N GLY A 49 0.38 6.36 6.09
CA GLY A 49 1.57 7.06 5.60
C GLY A 49 1.78 6.92 4.10
N VAL A 50 2.86 7.50 3.60
CA VAL A 50 3.20 7.47 2.17
C VAL A 50 3.92 6.17 1.85
N CYS A 51 3.48 5.46 0.81
CA CYS A 51 4.23 4.34 0.23
C CYS A 51 5.47 4.88 -0.47
N ILE A 52 6.66 4.61 0.07
CA ILE A 52 7.93 5.10 -0.51
C ILE A 52 8.61 4.08 -1.41
N ALA A 53 8.30 2.80 -1.27
CA ALA A 53 8.88 1.74 -2.08
C ALA A 53 7.92 0.56 -2.13
N ARG A 54 7.89 -0.13 -3.27
CA ARG A 54 7.22 -1.41 -3.47
C ARG A 54 8.20 -2.36 -4.17
N SER A 55 8.31 -3.58 -3.66
CA SER A 55 9.15 -4.64 -4.20
C SER A 55 8.26 -5.81 -4.57
N ASN A 56 8.21 -6.16 -5.85
CA ASN A 56 7.44 -7.29 -6.35
C ASN A 56 8.39 -8.48 -6.53
N LYS A 57 8.23 -9.52 -5.69
CA LYS A 57 9.08 -10.72 -5.64
C LYS A 57 8.23 -11.97 -5.38
N GLY A 58 7.20 -12.20 -6.20
CA GLY A 58 6.26 -13.31 -5.97
C GLY A 58 5.63 -13.21 -4.58
N MET A 59 5.63 -14.31 -3.83
CA MET A 59 5.08 -14.37 -2.47
C MET A 59 5.84 -13.45 -1.48
N GLY A 60 7.12 -13.17 -1.75
CA GLY A 60 7.96 -12.25 -0.97
C GLY A 60 7.74 -10.76 -1.26
N SER A 61 6.68 -10.41 -1.98
CA SER A 61 6.37 -9.01 -2.32
C SER A 61 6.08 -8.19 -1.06
N ASN A 62 6.61 -6.98 -1.02
CA ASN A 62 6.44 -6.08 0.12
C ASN A 62 6.40 -4.62 -0.31
N PHE A 63 5.96 -3.75 0.60
CA PHE A 63 5.95 -2.31 0.41
C PHE A 63 6.34 -1.59 1.70
N THR A 64 6.93 -0.41 1.57
CA THR A 64 7.40 0.39 2.69
C THR A 64 6.54 1.63 2.81
N VAL A 65 5.92 1.80 3.97
CA VAL A 65 5.13 2.99 4.30
C VAL A 65 5.92 3.85 5.28
N ARG A 66 6.07 5.13 4.96
CA ARG A 66 6.73 6.14 5.77
C ARG A 66 5.69 7.12 6.32
N LYS A 67 5.74 7.38 7.62
CA LYS A 67 4.99 8.47 8.25
C LYS A 67 5.89 9.27 9.19
N ILE A 68 5.50 10.50 9.46
CA ILE A 68 6.09 11.27 10.56
C ILE A 68 5.20 11.06 11.77
N SER A 69 5.74 10.51 12.85
CA SER A 69 5.03 10.30 14.11
C SER A 69 5.79 11.05 15.20
N PHE A 70 5.11 11.96 15.90
CA PHE A 70 5.73 12.74 16.99
C PHE A 70 7.05 13.45 16.59
N GLY A 71 7.13 13.95 15.35
CA GLY A 71 8.33 14.62 14.83
C GLY A 71 9.41 13.69 14.27
N GLU A 72 9.30 12.37 14.48
CA GLU A 72 10.26 11.39 13.98
C GLU A 72 9.74 10.61 12.77
N GLY A 73 10.65 10.32 11.83
CA GLY A 73 10.33 9.55 10.64
C GLY A 73 10.27 8.06 10.94
N VAL A 74 9.06 7.49 11.00
CA VAL A 74 8.85 6.06 11.19
C VAL A 74 8.60 5.40 9.83
N GLU A 75 9.31 4.31 9.57
CA GLU A 75 9.08 3.47 8.39
C GLU A 75 8.70 2.07 8.82
N ARG A 76 7.69 1.50 8.15
CA ARG A 76 7.31 0.11 8.34
C ARG A 76 7.26 -0.61 7.00
N VAL A 77 7.90 -1.77 6.95
CA VAL A 77 7.86 -2.66 5.79
C VAL A 77 6.74 -3.67 6.02
N PHE A 78 5.82 -3.76 5.06
CA PHE A 78 4.68 -4.65 5.10
C PHE A 78 4.81 -5.72 4.00
N PRO A 79 4.81 -7.02 4.34
CA PRO A 79 4.68 -8.09 3.35
C PRO A 79 3.27 -8.07 2.77
N LEU A 80 3.15 -8.03 1.45
CA LEU A 80 1.88 -7.82 0.73
C LEU A 80 0.85 -8.91 1.03
N TYR A 81 1.29 -10.16 1.14
CA TYR A 81 0.46 -11.33 1.36
C TYR A 81 0.45 -11.82 2.81
N SER A 82 0.71 -10.92 3.78
CA SER A 82 0.73 -11.28 5.19
C SER A 82 -0.69 -11.49 5.73
N PRO A 83 -0.95 -12.55 6.54
CA PRO A 83 -2.23 -12.72 7.23
C PRO A 83 -2.48 -11.62 8.27
N ASN A 84 -1.41 -10.99 8.78
CA ASN A 84 -1.47 -9.94 9.80
C ASN A 84 -1.97 -8.60 9.25
N ILE A 85 -2.00 -8.42 7.93
CA ILE A 85 -2.60 -7.23 7.32
C ILE A 85 -4.09 -7.49 7.19
N ASP A 86 -4.90 -6.68 7.85
CA ASP A 86 -6.36 -6.76 7.78
C ASP A 86 -6.88 -6.14 6.49
N SER A 87 -6.52 -4.87 6.24
CA SER A 87 -6.92 -4.12 5.05
C SER A 87 -5.79 -3.19 4.56
N ILE A 88 -5.83 -2.88 3.26
CA ILE A 88 -5.00 -1.86 2.62
C ILE A 88 -5.96 -0.92 1.90
N GLU A 89 -5.97 0.36 2.29
CA GLU A 89 -6.80 1.40 1.68
C GLU A 89 -5.91 2.48 1.06
N VAL A 90 -6.23 2.89 -0.16
CA VAL A 90 -5.56 4.03 -0.81
C VAL A 90 -6.33 5.29 -0.43
N VAL A 91 -5.77 6.08 0.47
CA VAL A 91 -6.40 7.32 0.96
C VAL A 91 -6.23 8.45 -0.05
N ARG A 92 -5.03 8.55 -0.64
CA ARG A 92 -4.69 9.64 -1.56
C ARG A 92 -3.69 9.15 -2.60
N LYS A 93 -3.93 9.46 -3.87
CA LYS A 93 -3.00 9.14 -4.96
C LYS A 93 -1.97 10.26 -5.14
N GLY A 94 -0.69 9.92 -5.15
CA GLY A 94 0.41 10.88 -5.27
C GLY A 94 1.03 10.90 -6.67
N ILE A 95 1.46 12.08 -7.12
CA ILE A 95 2.27 12.21 -8.35
C ILE A 95 3.74 12.18 -7.98
N VAL A 96 4.42 11.12 -8.38
CA VAL A 96 5.88 11.00 -8.28
C VAL A 96 6.45 10.37 -9.55
N ARG A 97 7.73 10.65 -9.81
CA ARG A 97 8.44 10.11 -10.97
C ARG A 97 9.33 8.90 -10.64
N ARG A 98 9.79 8.78 -9.40
CA ARG A 98 10.72 7.71 -8.97
C ARG A 98 9.94 6.53 -8.39
N ALA A 99 10.38 5.31 -8.71
CA ALA A 99 9.82 4.08 -8.13
C ALA A 99 10.20 3.87 -6.65
N LYS A 100 11.28 4.50 -6.19
CA LYS A 100 11.72 4.48 -4.78
C LYS A 100 11.97 5.90 -4.31
N LEU A 101 11.24 6.32 -3.28
CA LEU A 101 11.22 7.69 -2.76
C LEU A 101 12.12 7.86 -1.53
N TYR A 102 13.25 7.17 -1.47
CA TYR A 102 14.17 7.22 -0.32
C TYR A 102 14.71 8.64 -0.05
N TYR A 103 14.69 9.52 -1.05
CA TYR A 103 15.03 10.92 -0.88
C TYR A 103 14.11 11.65 0.13
N LEU A 104 12.91 11.14 0.41
CA LEU A 104 12.01 11.68 1.42
C LEU A 104 12.52 11.47 2.86
N ARG A 105 13.54 10.63 3.07
CA ARG A 105 14.19 10.47 4.38
C ARG A 105 14.93 11.73 4.81
N GLY A 106 15.54 12.43 3.86
CA GLY A 106 16.27 13.69 4.10
C GLY A 106 15.42 14.95 3.90
N ARG A 107 14.10 14.82 3.71
CA ARG A 107 13.20 15.96 3.48
C ARG A 107 12.17 16.06 4.60
N THR A 108 11.87 17.28 5.01
CA THR A 108 10.88 17.58 6.06
C THR A 108 9.96 18.73 5.65
N GLY A 109 8.81 18.81 6.32
CA GLY A 109 7.83 19.89 6.12
C GLY A 109 7.36 20.01 4.66
N LYS A 110 7.43 21.23 4.11
CA LYS A 110 6.96 21.55 2.76
C LYS A 110 7.71 20.77 1.66
N SER A 111 9.00 20.49 1.87
CA SER A 111 9.84 19.81 0.87
C SER A 111 9.52 18.32 0.69
N ALA A 112 8.88 17.70 1.69
CA ALA A 112 8.46 16.30 1.68
C ALA A 112 7.04 16.11 1.12
N ARG A 113 6.30 17.20 0.84
CA ARG A 113 4.93 17.11 0.32
C ARG A 113 4.92 16.55 -1.10
N ILE A 114 4.02 15.61 -1.34
CA ILE A 114 3.75 15.02 -2.65
C ILE A 114 2.46 15.64 -3.20
N ALA A 115 2.53 16.11 -4.44
CA ALA A 115 1.38 16.65 -5.16
C ALA A 115 0.35 15.54 -5.41
N GLU A 116 -0.93 15.90 -5.35
CA GLU A 116 -2.01 14.94 -5.57
C GLU A 116 -2.18 14.63 -7.04
N ARG A 117 -2.45 13.35 -7.35
CA ARG A 117 -2.83 12.96 -8.70
C ARG A 117 -4.32 13.16 -8.87
N ARG A 118 -4.68 14.23 -9.60
CA ARG A 118 -6.04 14.42 -10.10
C ARG A 118 -6.18 13.62 -11.38
N ASP A 119 -6.88 12.48 -11.31
CA ASP A 119 -7.28 11.74 -12.50
C ASP A 119 -8.39 12.57 -13.17
N VAL A 120 -8.03 13.42 -14.15
CA VAL A 120 -8.97 14.38 -14.82
C VAL A 120 -9.95 13.67 -15.76
N ARG A 121 -9.73 12.37 -16.05
CA ARG A 121 -10.60 11.58 -16.91
C ARG A 121 -11.52 10.71 -16.03
N PRO A 122 -12.85 10.81 -16.17
CA PRO A 122 -13.78 9.94 -15.44
C PRO A 122 -13.52 8.48 -15.77
N ALA A 123 -13.75 7.60 -14.80
CA ALA A 123 -13.63 6.16 -15.00
C ALA A 123 -14.64 5.74 -16.07
N LYS A 124 -14.21 4.90 -17.02
CA LYS A 124 -14.95 4.49 -18.23
C LYS A 124 -16.14 3.55 -17.93
N GLY A 125 -16.90 3.80 -16.87
CA GLY A 125 -18.02 2.97 -16.41
C GLY A 125 -19.15 3.70 -15.68
N GLU A 126 -19.02 5.01 -15.41
CA GLU A 126 -20.10 5.80 -14.75
C GLU A 126 -20.98 6.58 -15.74
N GLU A 127 -20.62 6.66 -17.03
CA GLU A 127 -21.41 7.37 -18.04
C GLU A 127 -22.72 6.65 -18.44
N ALA A 128 -22.92 5.38 -18.04
CA ALA A 128 -24.07 4.58 -18.47
C ALA A 128 -25.28 4.64 -17.53
N THR A 129 -25.17 5.19 -16.31
CA THR A 129 -26.27 5.20 -15.32
C THR A 129 -26.86 6.58 -15.05
N ALA A 130 -26.36 7.63 -15.72
CA ALA A 130 -26.83 9.01 -15.53
C ALA A 130 -27.80 9.49 -16.63
N ALA A 131 -28.24 8.57 -17.50
CA ALA A 131 -29.24 8.82 -18.54
C ALA A 131 -30.37 7.81 -18.43
N GLU A 132 -31.12 7.87 -17.33
CA GLU A 132 -32.50 7.37 -17.23
C GLU A 132 -33.33 8.39 -16.43
#